data_AF-A0A7Y6UG49-F1
#
_entry.id   AF-A0A7Y6UG49-F1
#
_cell.length_a   1.000
_cell.length_b   1.000
_cell.length_c   1.000
_cell.angle_alpha   90.00
_cell.angle_beta   90.00
_cell.angle_gamma   90.00
#
_symmetry.space_group_name_H-M   'P 1'
#
loop_
_entity.id
_entity.type
_entity.pdbx_description
1 polymer ?
#
loop_
_entity_poly.entity_id
_entity_poly.type
_entity_poly.pdbx_seq_one_letter_code
_entity_poly.pdbx_strand_id
1 'polypeptide(L)'
;MLQAVEGPLLKMVAVAGVTAAVAAFAMPAKHHDVVQRLVLHAPERPRALYLTAWSEGDVYVTLHDGEPRPITFQTRAFINDGCEWLATERLYPTSENRYSYSYDEEILSCDPGATPALRTPRVGYVTALPAD
;
A
#
# COMPACT_ATOMS: atom_id res chain seq x y z
N MET A 1 -10.14 -18.91 -83.36
CA MET A 1 -10.40 -19.84 -82.25
C MET A 1 -10.81 -18.99 -81.05
N LEU A 2 -12.09 -19.03 -80.70
CA LEU A 2 -12.71 -18.19 -79.67
C LEU A 2 -12.42 -18.74 -78.27
N GLN A 3 -12.30 -17.80 -77.32
CA GLN A 3 -12.13 -18.02 -75.89
C GLN A 3 -13.35 -18.71 -75.26
N ALA A 4 -13.10 -19.55 -74.25
CA ALA A 4 -14.06 -19.82 -73.18
C ALA A 4 -13.28 -20.08 -71.89
N VAL A 5 -13.26 -19.07 -71.02
CA VAL A 5 -12.80 -19.16 -69.64
C VAL A 5 -13.97 -19.71 -68.83
N GLU A 6 -13.89 -20.97 -68.43
CA GLU A 6 -14.86 -21.56 -67.50
C GLU A 6 -14.51 -21.13 -66.08
N GLY A 7 -15.20 -20.11 -65.58
CA GLY A 7 -15.19 -19.74 -64.17
C GLY A 7 -16.04 -20.72 -63.35
N PRO A 8 -15.54 -21.25 -62.22
CA PRO A 8 -16.37 -22.07 -61.37
C PRO A 8 -17.38 -21.21 -60.59
N LEU A 9 -18.64 -21.55 -60.81
CA LEU A 9 -19.84 -21.06 -60.13
C LEU A 9 -19.69 -21.09 -58.60
N LEU A 10 -20.13 -19.99 -57.99
CA LEU A 10 -20.50 -19.83 -56.59
C LEU A 10 -21.07 -21.12 -55.98
N LYS A 11 -20.44 -21.57 -54.89
CA LYS A 11 -21.11 -22.37 -53.86
C LYS A 11 -20.97 -21.64 -52.53
N MET A 12 -21.92 -20.75 -52.27
CA MET A 12 -22.24 -20.38 -50.90
C MET A 12 -22.90 -21.58 -50.22
N VAL A 13 -22.21 -22.17 -49.24
CA VAL A 13 -22.88 -22.88 -48.16
C VAL A 13 -22.29 -22.33 -46.87
N ALA A 14 -23.07 -21.45 -46.23
CA ALA A 14 -22.83 -21.03 -44.87
C ALA A 14 -23.03 -22.24 -43.95
N VAL A 15 -21.98 -22.62 -43.22
CA VAL A 15 -22.11 -23.51 -42.06
C VAL A 15 -21.84 -22.64 -40.83
N ALA A 16 -22.92 -22.33 -40.13
CA ALA A 16 -22.92 -21.67 -38.85
C ALA A 16 -22.58 -22.66 -37.72
N GLY A 17 -21.87 -22.18 -36.69
CA GLY A 17 -21.69 -22.84 -35.38
C GLY A 17 -20.69 -24.00 -35.40
N VAL A 18 -19.66 -24.07 -34.56
CA VAL A 18 -19.64 -23.86 -33.11
C VAL A 18 -18.25 -23.34 -32.72
N THR A 19 -18.15 -22.12 -32.19
CA THR A 19 -16.99 -21.71 -31.37
C THR A 19 -17.47 -21.63 -29.93
N ALA A 20 -17.44 -22.76 -29.23
CA ALA A 20 -17.63 -22.81 -27.80
C ALA A 20 -16.71 -23.88 -27.21
N ALA A 21 -16.14 -23.55 -26.04
CA ALA A 21 -15.14 -24.28 -25.25
C ALA A 21 -13.69 -23.90 -25.60
N VAL A 22 -12.90 -23.23 -24.75
CA VAL A 22 -12.87 -23.19 -23.28
C VAL A 22 -12.45 -21.78 -22.82
N ALA A 23 -13.37 -21.02 -22.23
CA ALA A 23 -13.06 -19.79 -21.48
C ALA A 23 -13.60 -19.87 -20.04
N ALA A 24 -13.73 -21.08 -19.49
CA ALA A 24 -13.70 -21.32 -18.05
C ALA A 24 -12.22 -21.61 -17.76
N PHE A 25 -11.45 -20.84 -17.00
CA PHE A 25 -11.58 -20.62 -15.56
C PHE A 25 -10.75 -19.41 -15.12
N ALA A 26 -11.10 -18.20 -15.55
CA ALA A 26 -10.57 -17.00 -14.93
C ALA A 26 -11.71 -16.02 -14.73
N MET A 27 -12.63 -16.34 -13.81
CA MET A 27 -13.39 -15.27 -13.18
C MET A 27 -12.34 -14.37 -12.53
N PRO A 28 -12.27 -13.06 -12.85
CA PRO A 28 -11.41 -12.16 -12.09
C PRO A 28 -11.83 -12.31 -10.63
N ALA A 29 -10.88 -12.67 -9.77
CA ALA A 29 -11.11 -12.63 -8.33
C ALA A 29 -11.63 -11.22 -8.05
N LYS A 30 -12.82 -11.13 -7.45
CA LYS A 30 -13.32 -9.82 -7.00
C LYS A 30 -12.37 -9.39 -5.89
N HIS A 31 -11.45 -8.50 -6.23
CA HIS A 31 -10.61 -7.82 -5.25
C HIS A 31 -11.57 -7.06 -4.33
N HIS A 32 -11.67 -7.50 -3.08
CA HIS A 32 -12.47 -6.84 -2.06
C HIS A 32 -11.54 -5.90 -1.29
N ASP A 33 -11.68 -4.60 -1.55
CA ASP A 33 -11.01 -3.58 -0.76
C ASP A 33 -11.64 -3.53 0.64
N VAL A 34 -10.80 -3.61 1.67
CA VAL A 34 -11.22 -3.52 3.08
C VAL A 34 -10.54 -2.32 3.71
N VAL A 35 -11.30 -1.44 4.34
CA VAL A 35 -10.75 -0.31 5.12
C VAL A 35 -10.51 -0.77 6.55
N GLN A 36 -9.29 -0.54 7.04
CA GLN A 36 -8.87 -0.86 8.40
C GLN A 36 -8.46 0.39 9.15
N ARG A 37 -8.85 0.47 10.43
CA ARG A 37 -8.33 1.42 11.42
C ARG A 37 -7.11 0.82 12.13
N LEU A 38 -6.00 1.53 12.10
CA LEU A 38 -4.72 1.15 12.68
C LEU A 38 -4.50 1.87 14.01
N VAL A 39 -4.52 1.13 15.10
CA VAL A 39 -4.34 1.63 16.47
C VAL A 39 -2.90 1.36 16.93
N LEU A 40 -2.17 2.41 17.33
CA LEU A 40 -0.78 2.30 17.76
C LEU A 40 -0.65 1.92 19.23
N HIS A 41 0.23 0.96 19.51
CA HIS A 41 0.63 0.56 20.85
C HIS A 41 2.16 0.60 20.97
N ALA A 42 2.70 1.77 21.30
CA ALA A 42 4.11 1.99 21.54
C ALA A 42 4.33 2.89 22.77
N PRO A 43 5.42 2.71 23.53
CA PRO A 43 5.69 3.56 24.68
C PRO A 43 5.94 5.01 24.25
N GLU A 44 5.44 5.94 25.05
CA GLU A 44 5.74 7.36 24.91
C GLU A 44 6.71 7.79 26.01
N ARG A 45 7.79 8.48 25.60
CA ARG A 45 8.74 9.07 26.55
C ARG A 45 8.32 10.50 26.88
N PRO A 46 8.30 10.90 28.16
CA PRO A 46 8.07 12.29 28.53
C PRO A 46 9.08 13.22 27.83
N ARG A 47 8.60 14.32 27.26
CA ARG A 47 9.41 15.34 26.54
C ARG A 47 10.07 14.84 25.24
N ALA A 48 9.68 13.67 24.72
CA ALA A 48 10.03 13.30 23.35
C ALA A 48 9.08 14.01 22.36
N LEU A 49 9.61 14.32 21.18
CA LEU A 49 8.83 14.79 20.05
C LEU A 49 8.82 13.68 19.01
N TYR A 50 7.64 13.14 18.71
CA TYR A 50 7.47 12.09 17.71
C TYR A 50 6.86 12.67 16.44
N LEU A 51 7.55 12.54 15.31
CA LEU A 51 7.04 12.88 13.98
C LEU A 51 6.25 11.69 13.41
N THR A 52 5.19 11.33 14.12
CA THR A 52 4.41 10.10 13.89
C THR A 52 3.18 10.37 13.03
N ALA A 53 2.81 9.41 12.19
CA ALA A 53 1.56 9.38 11.43
C ALA A 53 0.31 9.35 12.33
N TRP A 54 0.48 9.00 13.61
CA TRP A 54 -0.60 8.97 14.62
C TRP A 54 -0.78 10.30 15.37
N SER A 55 -0.15 11.40 14.92
CA SER A 55 -0.24 12.70 15.59
C SER A 55 -1.67 13.27 15.64
N GLU A 56 -2.51 12.89 14.68
CA GLU A 56 -3.90 13.30 14.56
C GLU A 56 -4.90 12.19 14.93
N GLY A 57 -4.41 11.07 15.49
CA GLY A 57 -5.23 9.92 15.89
C GLY A 57 -4.91 8.65 15.10
N ASP A 58 -5.84 7.71 15.08
CA ASP A 58 -5.66 6.43 14.39
C ASP A 58 -5.55 6.62 12.87
N VAL A 59 -4.71 5.80 12.25
CA VAL A 59 -4.48 5.82 10.79
C VAL A 59 -5.45 4.87 10.11
N TYR A 60 -5.99 5.25 8.95
CA TYR A 60 -6.87 4.39 8.16
C TYR A 60 -6.16 3.96 6.88
N VAL A 61 -6.22 2.66 6.55
CA VAL A 61 -5.61 2.09 5.34
C VAL A 61 -6.59 1.23 4.58
N THR A 62 -6.49 1.23 3.25
CA THR A 62 -7.24 0.32 2.38
C THR A 62 -6.35 -0.86 2.03
N LEU A 63 -6.79 -2.07 2.41
CA LEU A 63 -6.16 -3.31 1.98
C LEU A 63 -6.81 -3.80 0.69
N HIS A 64 -6.00 -3.90 -0.37
CA HIS A 64 -6.38 -4.63 -1.57
C HIS A 64 -6.28 -6.13 -1.28
N ASP A 65 -7.38 -6.85 -1.49
CA ASP A 65 -7.54 -8.29 -1.21
C ASP A 65 -7.64 -8.68 0.27
N GLY A 66 -7.77 -7.70 1.16
CA GLY A 66 -7.85 -7.94 2.60
C GLY A 66 -6.56 -8.50 3.22
N GLU A 67 -5.47 -8.62 2.44
CA GLU A 67 -4.21 -9.15 2.93
C GLU A 67 -3.34 -8.04 3.56
N PRO A 68 -2.83 -8.22 4.79
CA PRO A 68 -1.95 -7.24 5.41
C PRO A 68 -0.60 -7.21 4.70
N ARG A 69 -0.17 -6.01 4.30
CA ARG A 69 1.12 -5.77 3.63
C ARG A 69 2.03 -4.89 4.48
N PRO A 70 3.37 -4.97 4.33
CA PRO A 70 4.26 -4.01 4.97
C PRO A 70 3.91 -2.57 4.60
N ILE A 71 3.90 -1.67 5.59
CA ILE A 71 3.59 -0.24 5.42
C ILE A 71 4.76 0.56 5.94
N THR A 72 5.10 1.66 5.25
CA THR A 72 6.10 2.63 5.72
C THR A 72 5.51 4.02 5.64
N PHE A 73 5.55 4.74 6.77
CA PHE A 73 5.25 6.17 6.82
C PHE A 73 6.55 6.94 6.96
N GLN A 74 6.65 8.05 6.24
CA GLN A 74 7.78 8.96 6.32
C GLN A 74 7.28 10.38 6.55
N THR A 75 7.78 11.00 7.60
CA THR A 75 7.44 12.38 7.96
C THR A 75 8.72 13.19 7.99
N ARG A 76 8.74 14.26 7.21
CA ARG A 76 9.84 15.21 7.18
C ARG A 76 9.37 16.52 7.79
N ALA A 77 10.14 17.06 8.73
CA ALA A 77 9.79 18.31 9.39
C ALA A 77 11.04 19.07 9.83
N PHE A 78 10.97 20.39 9.76
CA PHE A 78 11.92 21.27 10.40
C PHE A 78 11.44 21.53 11.84
N ILE A 79 12.29 21.19 12.81
CA ILE A 79 11.94 21.25 14.24
C ILE A 79 12.57 22.49 14.86
N ASN A 80 11.99 22.97 15.95
CA ASN A 80 12.45 24.15 16.70
C ASN A 80 13.82 23.94 17.39
N ASP A 81 14.55 22.87 17.08
CA ASP A 81 15.95 22.65 17.42
C ASP A 81 16.92 23.16 16.34
N GLY A 82 16.38 23.67 15.22
CA GLY A 82 17.14 24.19 14.09
C GLY A 82 17.53 23.13 13.06
N CYS A 83 16.95 21.94 13.11
CA CYS A 83 17.26 20.84 12.21
C CYS A 83 16.05 20.35 11.42
N GLU A 84 16.31 19.89 10.19
CA GLU A 84 15.39 19.10 9.39
C GLU A 84 15.55 17.63 9.74
N TRP A 85 14.45 16.99 10.12
CA TRP A 85 14.39 15.60 10.53
C TRP A 85 13.57 14.76 9.54
N LEU A 86 13.95 13.50 9.38
CA LEU A 86 13.15 12.46 8.76
C LEU A 86 12.81 11.39 9.80
N ALA A 87 11.54 11.27 10.14
CA ALA A 87 11.04 10.12 10.85
C ALA A 87 10.54 9.06 9.89
N THR A 88 10.83 7.80 10.19
CA THR A 88 10.34 6.64 9.46
C THR A 88 9.68 5.66 10.41
N GLU A 89 8.40 5.37 10.13
CA GLU A 89 7.62 4.35 10.83
C GLU A 89 7.43 3.16 9.90
N ARG A 90 7.73 1.96 10.39
CA ARG A 90 7.58 0.71 9.63
C ARG A 90 6.64 -0.23 10.33
N LEU A 91 5.71 -0.79 9.56
CA LEU A 91 4.79 -1.82 9.97
C LEU A 91 5.10 -3.09 9.19
N TYR A 92 5.32 -4.21 9.89
CA TYR A 92 5.44 -5.52 9.27
C TYR A 92 4.31 -6.44 9.76
N PRO A 93 3.54 -7.06 8.86
CA PRO A 93 2.49 -8.00 9.24
C PRO A 93 3.03 -9.11 10.14
N THR A 94 2.32 -9.39 11.22
CA THR A 94 2.63 -10.51 12.14
C THR A 94 1.45 -11.47 12.30
N SER A 95 0.22 -10.99 12.04
CA SER A 95 -1.00 -11.76 11.89
C SER A 95 -1.99 -10.98 11.00
N GLU A 96 -3.18 -11.54 10.76
CA GLU A 96 -4.25 -10.91 9.97
C GLU A 96 -4.66 -9.51 10.48
N ASN A 97 -4.52 -9.28 11.79
CA ASN A 97 -4.98 -8.07 12.48
C ASN A 97 -3.87 -7.36 13.28
N ARG A 98 -2.60 -7.69 13.03
CA ARG A 98 -1.49 -7.14 13.82
C ARG A 98 -0.23 -6.92 13.02
N TYR A 99 0.41 -5.80 13.30
CA TYR A 99 1.73 -5.45 12.79
C TYR A 99 2.74 -5.30 13.93
N SER A 100 3.98 -5.72 13.71
CA SER A 100 5.10 -5.18 14.48
C SER A 100 5.37 -3.75 14.02
N TYR A 101 5.75 -2.87 14.95
CA TYR A 101 6.00 -1.45 14.69
C TYR A 101 7.40 -1.05 15.13
N SER A 102 8.06 -0.25 14.30
CA SER A 102 9.28 0.46 14.63
C SER A 102 9.22 1.91 14.16
N TYR A 103 9.64 2.84 15.00
CA TYR A 103 9.90 4.23 14.69
C TYR A 103 11.38 4.51 14.85
N ASP A 104 11.96 5.13 13.84
CA ASP A 104 13.30 5.70 13.90
C ASP A 104 13.32 7.07 13.23
N GLU A 105 14.33 7.85 13.55
CA GLU A 105 14.50 9.20 13.03
C GLU A 105 15.96 9.53 12.75
N GLU A 106 16.19 10.37 11.76
CA GLU A 106 17.50 10.88 11.40
C GLU A 106 17.46 12.38 11.10
N ILE A 107 18.57 13.04 11.41
CA ILE A 107 18.79 14.44 11.05
C ILE A 107 19.25 14.47 9.60
N LEU A 108 18.55 15.23 8.75
CA LEU A 108 18.90 15.44 7.35
C LEU A 108 19.84 16.64 7.20
N SER A 109 19.54 17.74 7.88
CA SER A 109 20.29 18.99 7.82
C SER A 109 20.06 19.81 9.09
N CYS A 110 20.95 20.76 9.38
CA CYS A 110 20.81 21.69 10.50
C CYS A 110 21.34 23.08 10.13
N ASP A 111 20.72 24.10 10.71
CA ASP A 111 21.20 25.47 10.66
C ASP A 111 22.52 25.63 11.44
N PRO A 112 23.38 26.61 11.06
CA PRO A 112 24.57 26.93 11.83
C PRO A 112 24.22 27.30 13.28
N GLY A 113 24.83 26.59 14.24
CA GLY A 113 24.59 26.81 15.67
C GLY A 113 23.36 26.09 16.24
N ALA A 114 22.68 25.25 15.45
CA ALA A 114 21.61 24.38 15.93
C ALA A 114 22.08 23.49 17.09
N THR A 115 21.15 23.17 18.00
CA THR A 115 21.38 22.22 19.10
C THR A 115 20.35 21.10 18.97
N PRO A 116 20.66 20.05 18.19
CA PRO A 116 19.68 19.04 17.84
C PRO A 116 19.11 18.33 19.07
N ALA A 117 17.82 18.01 19.01
CA ALA A 117 17.20 17.13 19.98
C ALA A 117 17.84 15.72 19.96
N LEU A 118 17.70 14.98 21.06
CA LEU A 118 18.13 13.59 21.10
C LEU A 118 17.14 12.70 20.34
N ARG A 119 17.66 11.72 19.61
CA ARG A 119 16.86 10.67 18.98
C ARG A 119 16.06 9.86 20.02
N THR A 120 14.85 9.50 19.65
CA THR A 120 13.86 8.81 20.48
C THR A 120 13.25 7.60 19.77
N PRO A 121 14.07 6.64 19.28
CA PRO A 121 13.53 5.46 18.62
C PRO A 121 12.60 4.67 19.55
N ARG A 122 11.54 4.10 18.99
CA ARG A 122 10.59 3.27 19.73
C ARG A 122 10.11 2.09 18.91
N VAL A 123 9.78 1.02 19.61
CA VAL A 123 9.21 -0.21 19.04
C VAL A 123 7.91 -0.54 19.76
N GLY A 124 7.04 -1.26 19.08
CA GLY A 124 5.71 -1.60 19.60
C GLY A 124 4.97 -2.50 18.64
N TYR A 125 3.65 -2.37 18.63
CA TYR A 125 2.80 -3.05 17.66
C TYR A 125 1.61 -2.15 17.27
N VAL A 126 0.98 -2.50 16.16
CA VAL A 126 -0.26 -1.86 15.70
C VAL A 126 -1.33 -2.93 15.59
N THR A 127 -2.53 -2.60 16.07
CA THR A 127 -3.72 -3.43 15.92
C THR A 127 -4.52 -2.91 14.72
N ALA A 128 -4.91 -3.80 13.82
CA ALA A 128 -5.77 -3.47 12.69
C ALA A 128 -7.20 -3.93 12.97
N LEU A 129 -8.13 -2.98 12.98
CA LEU A 129 -9.55 -3.19 13.23
C LEU A 129 -10.34 -2.84 11.97
N PRO A 130 -11.52 -3.43 11.71
CA PRO A 130 -12.44 -2.91 10.72
C PRO A 130 -12.72 -1.42 10.98
N ALA A 131 -12.80 -0.62 9.91
CA ALA A 131 -13.28 0.76 10.04
C ALA A 131 -14.80 0.76 10.30
N ASP A 132 -15.24 1.59 11.24
CA ASP A 132 -16.65 1.78 11.63
C ASP A 132 -17.42 2.64 10.60
#